data_AF-A0A9E4ZTN4-F1
#
_entry.id   AF-A0A9E4ZTN4-F1
#
_cell.length_a   1.000
_cell.length_b   1.000
_cell.length_c   1.000
_cell.angle_alpha   90.00
_cell.angle_beta   90.00
_cell.angle_gamma   90.00
#
_symmetry.space_group_name_H-M   'P 1'
#
loop_
_entity.id
_entity.type
_entity.pdbx_description
1 polymer ?
#
loop_
_entity_poly.entity_id
_entity_poly.type
_entity_poly.pdbx_seq_one_letter_code
_entity_poly.pdbx_strand_id
1 'polypeptide(L)'
;MLDLGIKKSGKERTENYAVKYLNELVPQEEISGEIYVGDIKKREVKKKEINEFYIIITDHDTQVKWICGLITSYYPENGTIYGERGGRVYSFIDSLNHVVNKSMTNLEDSYSVDFETFRKSINDNISRITVKAVAPSSINAKAANLEVVSVQLKDNPETQRASSLLDITDEYPQLRMAVTNIMDRKEKVTRESIASELKSLFDNKEMGEREYKHGLKELDKMNKGG
;
A
#
# COMPACT_ATOMS: atom_id res chain seq x y z
N MET A 1 42.14 3.48 -18.90
CA MET A 1 41.05 2.87 -18.11
C MET A 1 40.30 4.02 -17.46
N LEU A 2 39.03 4.23 -17.82
CA LEU A 2 38.26 5.41 -17.42
C LEU A 2 37.79 5.26 -15.97
N ASP A 3 38.25 6.13 -15.09
CA ASP A 3 37.76 6.28 -13.73
C ASP A 3 36.45 7.08 -13.77
N LEU A 4 35.34 6.46 -13.36
CA LEU A 4 33.99 7.04 -13.41
C LEU A 4 33.64 7.82 -12.13
N GLY A 5 34.58 8.04 -11.21
CA GLY A 5 34.34 8.87 -10.03
C GLY A 5 33.24 8.32 -9.10
N ILE A 6 33.02 7.00 -9.10
CA ILE A 6 32.00 6.35 -8.28
C ILE A 6 32.46 6.38 -6.82
N LYS A 7 31.98 7.38 -6.08
CA LYS A 7 32.05 7.38 -4.62
C LYS A 7 31.08 6.32 -4.10
N LYS A 8 31.62 5.21 -3.56
CA LYS A 8 30.86 4.27 -2.72
C LYS A 8 30.34 5.01 -1.49
N SER A 9 29.18 5.65 -1.60
CA SER A 9 28.49 6.25 -0.47
C SER A 9 27.65 5.18 0.25
N GLY A 10 28.09 4.80 1.44
CA GLY A 10 27.23 4.19 2.46
C GLY A 10 27.37 2.67 2.60
N LYS A 11 28.10 2.25 3.64
CA LYS A 11 28.09 0.93 4.29
C LYS A 11 28.10 -0.28 3.35
N GLU A 12 29.28 -0.84 3.16
CA GLU A 12 29.43 -2.27 2.83
C GLU A 12 28.77 -3.10 3.92
N ARG A 13 27.48 -3.42 3.75
CA ARG A 13 26.92 -4.69 4.20
C ARG A 13 27.06 -5.64 3.02
N THR A 14 28.21 -6.30 2.91
CA THR A 14 28.29 -7.59 2.21
C THR A 14 27.53 -8.63 3.04
N GLU A 15 26.24 -8.42 3.21
CA GLU A 15 25.34 -9.42 3.75
C GLU A 15 25.02 -10.34 2.57
N ASN A 16 25.54 -11.56 2.62
CA ASN A 16 25.32 -12.58 1.59
C ASN A 16 23.87 -13.10 1.70
N TYR A 17 22.90 -12.32 1.22
CA TYR A 17 21.52 -12.76 1.13
C TYR A 17 21.37 -13.85 0.07
N ALA A 18 20.72 -14.95 0.43
CA ALA A 18 20.20 -15.89 -0.56
C ALA A 18 19.12 -15.18 -1.39
N VAL A 19 19.27 -15.15 -2.71
CA VAL A 19 18.29 -14.53 -3.61
C VAL A 19 17.30 -15.58 -4.08
N LYS A 20 16.01 -15.30 -3.90
CA LYS A 20 14.91 -16.10 -4.41
C LYS A 20 13.98 -15.25 -5.27
N TYR A 21 13.24 -15.89 -6.15
CA TYR A 21 12.37 -15.24 -7.13
C TYR A 21 10.90 -15.63 -6.96
N LEU A 22 10.00 -14.80 -7.48
CA LEU A 22 8.54 -15.02 -7.39
C LEU A 22 8.08 -16.41 -7.85
N ASN A 23 8.75 -17.01 -8.84
CA ASN A 23 8.39 -18.34 -9.36
C ASN A 23 8.82 -19.49 -8.44
N GLU A 24 9.59 -19.21 -7.39
CA GLU A 24 9.98 -20.17 -6.36
C GLU A 24 9.00 -20.18 -5.18
N LEU A 25 8.06 -19.23 -5.11
CA LEU A 25 7.02 -19.20 -4.08
C LEU A 25 5.98 -20.31 -4.31
N VAL A 26 5.71 -21.05 -3.25
CA VAL A 26 4.65 -22.06 -3.22
C VAL A 26 3.32 -21.38 -2.88
N PRO A 27 2.18 -21.77 -3.48
CA PRO A 27 0.89 -21.23 -3.07
C PRO A 27 0.65 -21.39 -1.57
N GLN A 28 0.07 -20.36 -0.95
CA GLN A 28 -0.13 -20.20 0.49
C GLN A 28 1.14 -19.90 1.32
N GLU A 29 2.34 -19.91 0.72
CA GLU A 29 3.56 -19.48 1.40
C GLU A 29 3.49 -17.99 1.75
N GLU A 30 3.89 -17.66 2.97
CA GLU A 30 3.99 -16.27 3.45
C GLU A 30 5.46 -15.88 3.57
N ILE A 31 5.79 -14.69 3.07
CA ILE A 31 7.12 -14.10 3.21
C ILE A 31 6.99 -12.73 3.86
N SER A 32 7.90 -12.44 4.77
CA SER A 32 7.93 -11.17 5.50
C SER A 32 9.32 -10.55 5.46
N GLY A 33 9.38 -9.22 5.43
CA GLY A 33 10.67 -8.53 5.43
C GLY A 33 10.54 -7.03 5.14
N GLU A 34 11.69 -6.36 5.09
CA GLU A 34 11.78 -4.98 4.60
C GLU A 34 11.34 -4.95 3.13
N ILE A 35 10.46 -4.02 2.77
CA ILE A 35 9.97 -3.86 1.40
C ILE A 35 10.70 -2.72 0.68
N TYR A 36 11.03 -2.97 -0.58
CA TYR A 36 11.47 -1.94 -1.52
C TYR A 36 10.82 -2.15 -2.89
N VAL A 37 10.26 -1.09 -3.45
CA VAL A 37 9.73 -1.04 -4.81
C VAL A 37 10.77 -0.37 -5.71
N GLY A 38 11.27 -1.12 -6.69
CA GLY A 38 12.23 -0.65 -7.67
C GLY A 38 11.57 0.15 -8.80
N ASP A 39 12.39 0.83 -9.61
CA ASP A 39 11.91 1.59 -10.76
C ASP A 39 11.30 0.69 -11.85
N ILE A 40 10.44 1.28 -12.69
CA ILE A 40 9.97 0.62 -13.91
C ILE A 40 11.14 0.45 -14.88
N LYS A 41 11.23 -0.75 -15.45
CA LYS A 41 12.18 -1.13 -16.49
C LYS A 41 11.45 -1.70 -17.69
N LYS A 42 12.00 -1.44 -18.86
CA LYS A 42 11.60 -2.12 -20.09
C LYS A 42 12.41 -3.40 -20.24
N ARG A 43 11.74 -4.49 -20.57
CA ARG A 43 12.36 -5.78 -20.92
C ARG A 43 11.77 -6.27 -22.23
N GLU A 44 12.62 -6.81 -23.10
CA GLU A 44 12.15 -7.47 -24.32
C GLU A 44 11.90 -8.96 -24.05
N VAL A 45 10.68 -9.43 -24.31
CA VAL A 45 10.30 -10.84 -24.20
C VAL A 45 9.64 -11.27 -25.51
N LYS A 46 10.24 -12.23 -26.20
CA LYS A 46 9.71 -12.78 -27.47
C LYS A 46 9.36 -11.69 -28.49
N LYS A 47 10.25 -10.70 -28.68
CA LYS A 47 10.08 -9.54 -29.58
C LYS A 47 8.96 -8.57 -29.18
N LYS A 48 8.50 -8.62 -27.93
CA LYS A 48 7.57 -7.64 -27.36
C LYS A 48 8.27 -6.91 -26.21
N GLU A 49 8.22 -5.60 -26.21
CA GLU A 49 8.60 -4.82 -25.04
C GLU A 49 7.51 -4.95 -23.98
N ILE A 50 7.91 -5.29 -22.76
CA ILE A 50 7.06 -5.30 -21.58
C ILE A 50 7.65 -4.35 -20.54
N ASN A 51 6.77 -3.71 -19.77
CA ASN A 51 7.16 -2.93 -18.61
C ASN A 51 7.06 -3.82 -17.37
N GLU A 52 8.09 -3.78 -16.54
CA GLU A 52 8.12 -4.50 -15.28
C GLU A 52 8.74 -3.62 -14.20
N PHE A 53 8.32 -3.84 -12.96
CA PHE A 53 9.01 -3.33 -11.79
C PHE A 53 9.18 -4.47 -10.78
N TYR A 54 10.01 -4.25 -9.78
CA TYR A 54 10.34 -5.27 -8.78
C TYR A 54 9.85 -4.84 -7.41
N ILE A 55 9.16 -5.75 -6.73
CA ILE A 55 8.97 -5.70 -5.29
C ILE A 55 10.07 -6.57 -4.69
N ILE A 56 10.90 -5.98 -3.84
CA ILE A 56 12.00 -6.65 -3.17
C ILE A 56 11.62 -6.77 -1.69
N ILE A 57 11.59 -7.99 -1.18
CA ILE A 57 11.33 -8.26 0.25
C ILE A 57 12.60 -8.86 0.84
N THR A 58 13.23 -8.15 1.77
CA THR A 58 14.47 -8.59 2.42
C THR A 58 14.17 -9.04 3.85
N ASP A 59 14.32 -10.33 4.09
CA ASP A 59 14.26 -10.90 5.44
C ASP A 59 15.67 -10.94 6.03
N HIS A 60 15.92 -10.06 6.99
CA HIS A 60 17.20 -9.98 7.69
C HIS A 60 17.43 -11.15 8.66
N ASP A 61 16.37 -11.79 9.15
CA ASP A 61 16.47 -12.89 10.12
C ASP A 61 16.93 -14.18 9.44
N THR A 62 16.35 -14.46 8.26
CA THR A 62 16.70 -15.65 7.46
C THR A 62 17.76 -15.37 6.39
N GLN A 63 18.20 -14.11 6.25
CA GLN A 63 19.11 -13.66 5.20
C GLN A 63 18.63 -14.05 3.79
N VAL A 64 17.34 -13.91 3.53
CA VAL A 64 16.74 -14.16 2.21
C VAL A 64 16.27 -12.84 1.60
N LYS A 65 16.55 -12.64 0.31
CA LYS A 65 16.02 -11.55 -0.49
C LYS A 65 15.12 -12.12 -1.59
N TRP A 66 13.85 -11.81 -1.52
CA TRP A 66 12.88 -12.15 -2.54
C TRP A 66 12.80 -11.04 -3.59
N ILE A 67 12.93 -11.40 -4.86
CA ILE A 67 12.80 -10.51 -6.01
C ILE A 67 11.53 -10.89 -6.77
N CYS A 68 10.50 -10.07 -6.58
CA CYS A 68 9.18 -10.30 -7.16
C CYS A 68 8.93 -9.35 -8.34
N GLY A 69 9.12 -9.86 -9.55
CA GLY A 69 8.88 -9.11 -10.78
C GLY A 69 7.40 -9.04 -11.13
N LEU A 70 6.86 -7.82 -11.23
CA LEU A 70 5.48 -7.55 -11.63
C LEU A 70 5.49 -6.92 -13.02
N ILE A 71 4.94 -7.66 -13.99
CA ILE A 71 4.70 -7.16 -15.34
C ILE A 71 3.43 -6.31 -15.30
N THR A 72 3.49 -5.12 -15.91
CA THR A 72 2.40 -4.15 -15.88
C THR A 72 2.22 -3.48 -17.23
N SER A 73 1.00 -3.05 -17.51
CA SER A 73 0.77 -1.99 -18.49
C SER A 73 1.23 -0.67 -17.86
N TYR A 74 2.13 0.05 -18.53
CA TYR A 74 2.65 1.34 -18.08
C TYR A 74 2.44 2.36 -19.18
N TYR A 75 1.94 3.53 -18.80
CA TYR A 75 1.62 4.64 -19.69
C TYR A 75 2.60 5.80 -19.39
N PRO A 76 3.69 5.95 -20.17
CA PRO A 76 4.71 6.94 -19.89
C PRO A 76 4.21 8.39 -19.96
N GLU A 77 3.16 8.63 -20.75
CA GLU A 77 2.51 9.94 -20.94
C GLU A 77 2.04 10.55 -19.61
N ASN A 78 1.60 9.71 -18.68
CA ASN A 78 1.05 10.14 -17.39
C ASN A 78 1.65 9.41 -16.17
N GLY A 79 2.70 8.59 -16.37
CA GLY A 79 3.40 7.89 -15.29
C GLY A 79 2.59 6.77 -14.62
N THR A 80 1.50 6.32 -15.25
CA THR A 80 0.52 5.45 -14.59
C THR A 80 0.75 3.97 -14.91
N ILE A 81 0.62 3.12 -13.89
CA ILE A 81 0.50 1.67 -14.06
C ILE A 81 -0.94 1.21 -13.95
N TYR A 82 -1.27 0.13 -14.66
CA TYR A 82 -2.61 -0.45 -14.67
C TYR A 82 -2.58 -1.92 -14.26
N GLY A 83 -3.53 -2.29 -13.38
CA GLY A 83 -3.78 -3.67 -12.97
C GLY A 83 -5.26 -4.01 -13.07
N GLU A 84 -5.58 -5.07 -13.80
CA GLU A 84 -6.94 -5.65 -13.89
C GLU A 84 -7.18 -6.72 -12.83
N ARG A 85 -8.43 -6.87 -12.38
CA ARG A 85 -8.82 -7.88 -11.38
C ARG A 85 -8.31 -9.27 -11.75
N GLY A 86 -7.67 -9.93 -10.78
CA GLY A 86 -7.05 -11.24 -10.94
C GLY A 86 -5.61 -11.22 -11.46
N GLY A 87 -5.11 -10.06 -11.90
CA GLY A 87 -3.71 -9.84 -12.24
C GLY A 87 -2.81 -9.59 -11.01
N ARG A 88 -1.50 -9.83 -11.14
CA ARG A 88 -0.53 -9.65 -10.05
C ARG A 88 -0.48 -8.24 -9.48
N VAL A 89 -0.46 -7.24 -10.38
CA VAL A 89 -0.41 -5.82 -10.01
C VAL A 89 -1.67 -5.45 -9.23
N TYR A 90 -2.83 -5.91 -9.70
CA TYR A 90 -4.10 -5.70 -9.02
C TYR A 90 -4.10 -6.35 -7.63
N SER A 91 -3.80 -7.65 -7.53
CA SER A 91 -3.83 -8.36 -6.25
C SER A 91 -2.95 -7.67 -5.20
N PHE A 92 -1.77 -7.22 -5.60
CA PHE A 92 -0.87 -6.51 -4.70
C PHE A 92 -1.43 -5.14 -4.29
N ILE A 93 -1.91 -4.32 -5.22
CA ILE A 93 -2.44 -2.98 -4.93
C ILE A 93 -3.72 -3.06 -4.10
N ASP A 94 -4.65 -3.94 -4.47
CA ASP A 94 -5.94 -4.12 -3.80
C ASP A 94 -5.75 -4.54 -2.34
N SER A 95 -4.94 -5.59 -2.12
CA SER A 95 -4.64 -6.07 -0.77
C SER A 95 -3.82 -5.07 0.04
N LEU A 96 -2.87 -4.36 -0.57
CA LEU A 96 -2.13 -3.31 0.11
C LEU A 96 -3.07 -2.17 0.55
N ASN A 97 -3.95 -1.72 -0.35
CA ASN A 97 -4.94 -0.69 -0.06
C ASN A 97 -5.89 -1.14 1.07
N HIS A 98 -6.35 -2.39 1.03
CA HIS A 98 -7.15 -2.97 2.10
C HIS A 98 -6.39 -2.99 3.44
N VAL A 99 -5.15 -3.46 3.47
CA VAL A 99 -4.39 -3.58 4.73
C VAL A 99 -4.06 -2.20 5.31
N VAL A 100 -3.66 -1.25 4.46
CA VAL A 100 -3.24 0.11 4.88
C VAL A 100 -4.45 0.98 5.22
N ASN A 101 -5.48 1.00 4.37
CA ASN A 101 -6.60 1.94 4.46
C ASN A 101 -7.91 1.29 4.95
N LYS A 102 -7.89 0.01 5.31
CA LYS A 102 -9.08 -0.78 5.72
C LYS A 102 -10.21 -0.76 4.69
N SER A 103 -9.91 -0.52 3.42
CA SER A 103 -10.89 -0.53 2.32
C SER A 103 -11.42 -1.95 2.09
N MET A 104 -12.61 -2.14 1.50
CA MET A 104 -13.00 -3.48 1.05
C MET A 104 -12.10 -3.97 -0.08
N THR A 105 -11.75 -5.26 -0.10
CA THR A 105 -11.05 -5.89 -1.22
C THR A 105 -12.00 -6.13 -2.39
N ASN A 106 -11.46 -6.17 -3.61
CA ASN A 106 -12.18 -6.46 -4.84
C ASN A 106 -13.33 -5.50 -5.18
N LEU A 107 -13.26 -4.24 -4.71
CA LEU A 107 -14.30 -3.26 -4.96
C LEU A 107 -14.29 -2.79 -6.43
N GLU A 108 -13.10 -2.53 -6.95
CA GLU A 108 -12.89 -2.07 -8.32
C GLU A 108 -12.58 -3.22 -9.26
N ASP A 109 -12.98 -3.14 -10.53
CA ASP A 109 -12.60 -4.13 -11.55
C ASP A 109 -11.14 -3.94 -12.01
N SER A 110 -10.57 -2.76 -11.75
CA SER A 110 -9.17 -2.44 -12.07
C SER A 110 -8.66 -1.24 -11.30
N TYR A 111 -7.33 -1.12 -11.18
CA TYR A 111 -6.65 0.04 -10.61
C TYR A 111 -5.77 0.72 -11.65
N SER A 112 -5.76 2.05 -11.60
CA SER A 112 -4.89 2.93 -12.36
C SER A 112 -4.15 3.84 -11.38
N VAL A 113 -2.84 3.66 -11.22
CA VAL A 113 -2.07 4.26 -10.12
C VAL A 113 -0.85 5.00 -10.66
N ASP A 114 -0.65 6.24 -10.21
CA ASP A 114 0.60 6.98 -10.46
C ASP A 114 1.78 6.22 -9.84
N PHE A 115 2.69 5.74 -10.69
CA PHE A 115 3.70 4.78 -10.26
C PHE A 115 4.70 5.38 -9.29
N GLU A 116 5.14 6.62 -9.53
CA GLU A 116 6.18 7.23 -8.70
C GLU A 116 5.65 7.57 -7.31
N THR A 117 4.41 8.06 -7.22
CA THR A 117 3.73 8.27 -5.95
C THR A 117 3.54 6.97 -5.20
N PHE A 118 3.10 5.90 -5.88
CA PHE A 118 2.96 4.57 -5.29
C PHE A 118 4.28 4.03 -4.74
N ARG A 119 5.33 4.04 -5.58
CA ARG A 119 6.67 3.58 -5.24
C ARG A 119 7.23 4.35 -4.04
N LYS A 120 7.17 5.68 -4.08
CA LYS A 120 7.66 6.53 -3.01
C LYS A 120 6.87 6.31 -1.73
N SER A 121 5.55 6.23 -1.81
CA SER A 121 4.69 6.02 -0.64
C SER A 121 5.02 4.71 0.09
N ILE A 122 5.23 3.62 -0.65
CA ILE A 122 5.64 2.34 -0.05
C ILE A 122 7.03 2.46 0.56
N ASN A 123 8.01 2.92 -0.22
CA ASN A 123 9.40 2.96 0.21
C ASN A 123 9.62 3.88 1.42
N ASP A 124 8.88 4.98 1.50
CA ASP A 124 9.05 5.99 2.57
C ASP A 124 8.23 5.67 3.82
N ASN A 125 7.12 4.92 3.71
CA ASN A 125 6.18 4.72 4.83
C ASN A 125 6.05 3.28 5.32
N ILE A 126 6.47 2.26 4.57
CA ILE A 126 6.35 0.86 5.00
C ILE A 126 7.74 0.36 5.42
N SER A 127 7.86 -0.08 6.67
CA SER A 127 9.10 -0.63 7.23
C SER A 127 9.21 -2.13 7.04
N ARG A 128 8.09 -2.84 7.17
CA ARG A 128 7.99 -4.29 6.99
C ARG A 128 6.68 -4.62 6.32
N ILE A 129 6.70 -5.62 5.45
CA ILE A 129 5.51 -6.20 4.83
C ILE A 129 5.47 -7.69 5.09
N THR A 130 4.28 -8.27 5.17
CA THR A 130 4.04 -9.69 4.99
C THR A 130 3.14 -9.88 3.79
N VAL A 131 3.57 -10.71 2.84
CA VAL A 131 2.76 -11.08 1.68
C VAL A 131 2.57 -12.58 1.63
N LYS A 132 1.43 -12.99 1.09
CA LYS A 132 1.06 -14.36 0.84
C LYS A 132 1.03 -14.64 -0.65
N ALA A 133 1.64 -15.74 -1.06
CA ALA A 133 1.54 -16.25 -2.40
C ALA A 133 0.15 -16.85 -2.60
N VAL A 134 -0.62 -16.33 -3.56
CA VAL A 134 -1.95 -16.85 -3.89
C VAL A 134 -2.00 -17.35 -5.32
N ALA A 135 -2.89 -18.31 -5.56
CA ALA A 135 -3.07 -18.87 -6.88
C ALA A 135 -3.49 -17.75 -7.86
N PRO A 136 -2.86 -17.66 -9.04
CA PRO A 136 -3.27 -16.69 -10.03
C PRO A 136 -4.68 -17.03 -10.54
N SER A 137 -5.49 -16.03 -10.87
CA SER A 137 -6.83 -16.26 -11.40
C SER A 137 -6.83 -16.92 -12.79
N SER A 138 -5.71 -16.84 -13.52
CA SER A 138 -5.52 -17.52 -14.80
C SER A 138 -4.79 -18.85 -14.64
N ILE A 139 -5.40 -19.93 -15.14
CA ILE A 139 -4.84 -21.29 -15.15
C ILE A 139 -3.49 -21.36 -15.90
N ASN A 140 -3.26 -20.43 -16.83
CA ASN A 140 -2.04 -20.38 -17.66
C ASN A 140 -0.90 -19.53 -17.04
N ALA A 141 -1.13 -18.90 -15.89
CA ALA A 141 -0.14 -18.06 -15.25
C ALA A 141 0.95 -18.90 -14.58
N LYS A 142 2.21 -18.63 -14.94
CA LYS A 142 3.38 -19.42 -14.50
C LYS A 142 3.90 -19.09 -13.09
N ALA A 143 3.36 -18.07 -12.44
CA ALA A 143 3.83 -17.61 -11.13
C ALA A 143 2.66 -17.11 -10.31
N ALA A 144 2.76 -17.21 -8.99
CA ALA A 144 1.75 -16.78 -8.04
C ALA A 144 1.44 -15.27 -8.15
N ASN A 145 0.29 -14.87 -7.63
CA ASN A 145 0.03 -13.48 -7.25
C ASN A 145 0.53 -13.27 -5.81
N LEU A 146 0.72 -12.02 -5.42
CA LEU A 146 1.07 -11.63 -4.05
C LEU A 146 -0.10 -10.84 -3.47
N GLU A 147 -0.57 -11.26 -2.31
CA GLU A 147 -1.53 -10.52 -1.50
C GLU A 147 -0.84 -10.05 -0.22
N VAL A 148 -0.97 -8.76 0.09
CA VAL A 148 -0.49 -8.18 1.34
C VAL A 148 -1.39 -8.63 2.47
N VAL A 149 -0.79 -9.24 3.48
CA VAL A 149 -1.47 -9.73 4.70
C VAL A 149 -1.36 -8.71 5.82
N SER A 150 -0.17 -8.13 5.98
CA SER A 150 0.09 -7.13 7.00
C SER A 150 1.20 -6.18 6.59
N VAL A 151 1.17 -4.96 7.12
CA VAL A 151 2.23 -3.97 6.98
C VAL A 151 2.59 -3.42 8.35
N GLN A 152 3.85 -3.11 8.55
CA GLN A 152 4.33 -2.28 9.63
C GLN A 152 4.76 -0.95 9.03
N LEU A 153 4.10 0.13 9.44
CA LEU A 153 4.43 1.46 8.97
C LEU A 153 5.72 1.94 9.66
N LYS A 154 6.54 2.72 8.97
CA LYS A 154 7.67 3.44 9.57
C LYS A 154 7.08 4.43 10.57
N ASP A 155 7.76 4.61 11.70
CA ASP A 155 7.40 5.63 12.69
C ASP A 155 7.51 7.01 12.04
N ASN A 156 6.38 7.47 11.49
CA ASN A 156 6.20 8.78 10.93
C ASN A 156 4.99 9.40 11.64
N PRO A 157 5.17 10.58 12.28
CA PRO A 157 4.09 11.26 13.01
C PRO A 157 2.80 11.46 12.19
N GLU A 158 2.92 11.61 10.87
CA GLU A 158 1.76 11.76 9.98
C GLU A 158 1.00 10.44 9.75
N THR A 159 1.73 9.33 9.65
CA THR A 159 1.16 8.00 9.40
C THR A 159 0.53 7.41 10.66
N GLN A 160 1.12 7.65 11.83
CA GLN A 160 0.53 7.30 13.12
C GLN A 160 -0.79 8.05 13.36
N ARG A 161 -0.85 9.34 12.99
CA ARG A 161 -2.10 10.12 13.05
C ARG A 161 -3.17 9.56 12.12
N ALA A 162 -2.83 9.18 10.89
CA ALA A 162 -3.78 8.60 9.94
C ALA A 162 -4.30 7.22 10.39
N SER A 163 -3.43 6.32 10.87
CA SER A 163 -3.82 5.03 11.44
C SER A 163 -4.73 5.23 12.64
N SER A 164 -4.36 6.11 13.59
CA SER A 164 -5.18 6.39 14.76
C SER A 164 -6.56 6.94 14.40
N LEU A 165 -6.69 7.74 13.34
CA LEU A 165 -7.98 8.26 12.91
C LEU A 165 -8.84 7.19 12.24
N LEU A 166 -8.25 6.30 11.43
CA LEU A 166 -8.96 5.19 10.78
C LEU A 166 -9.40 4.11 11.79
N ASP A 167 -8.51 3.71 12.71
CA ASP A 167 -8.81 2.71 13.73
C ASP A 167 -9.98 3.16 14.64
N ILE A 168 -10.11 4.47 14.91
CA ILE A 168 -11.21 5.01 15.74
C ILE A 168 -12.54 5.10 14.97
N THR A 169 -12.50 5.24 13.65
CA THR A 169 -13.74 5.24 12.86
C THR A 169 -14.47 3.90 12.93
N ASP A 170 -13.75 2.80 13.11
CA ASP A 170 -14.35 1.48 13.24
C ASP A 170 -15.07 1.26 14.58
N GLU A 171 -14.66 1.96 15.64
CA GLU A 171 -15.30 1.90 16.97
C GLU A 171 -16.54 2.81 17.08
N TYR A 172 -16.65 3.83 16.23
CA TYR A 172 -17.67 4.87 16.35
C TYR A 172 -18.39 5.14 15.01
N PRO A 173 -19.63 4.62 14.84
CA PRO A 173 -20.39 4.70 13.59
C PRO A 173 -20.53 6.13 13.01
N GLN A 174 -20.71 7.12 13.87
CA GLN A 174 -20.84 8.53 13.49
C GLN A 174 -19.53 9.12 12.94
N LEU A 175 -18.38 8.67 13.43
CA LEU A 175 -17.07 9.08 12.90
C LEU A 175 -16.78 8.35 11.59
N ARG A 176 -17.15 7.08 11.48
CA ARG A 176 -17.09 6.30 10.23
C ARG A 176 -17.83 6.97 9.10
N MET A 177 -19.09 7.33 9.33
CA MET A 177 -19.93 7.99 8.33
C MET A 177 -19.30 9.30 7.85
N ALA A 178 -18.79 10.11 8.78
CA ALA A 178 -18.10 11.34 8.44
C ALA A 178 -16.83 11.08 7.60
N VAL A 179 -15.99 10.12 7.99
CA VAL A 179 -14.76 9.81 7.27
C VAL A 179 -15.04 9.21 5.88
N THR A 180 -16.03 8.33 5.76
CA THR A 180 -16.47 7.79 4.47
C THR A 180 -16.90 8.90 3.51
N ASN A 181 -17.72 9.85 3.95
CA ASN A 181 -18.16 10.96 3.10
C ASN A 181 -16.99 11.84 2.62
N ILE A 182 -16.00 12.09 3.49
CA ILE A 182 -14.79 12.86 3.14
C ILE A 182 -13.96 12.10 2.10
N MET A 183 -13.80 10.79 2.28
CA MET A 183 -13.07 9.93 1.33
C MET A 183 -13.77 9.82 -0.02
N ASP A 184 -15.10 9.70 -0.04
CA ASP A 184 -15.90 9.67 -1.28
C ASP A 184 -15.76 10.97 -2.09
N ARG A 185 -15.59 12.10 -1.39
CA ARG A 185 -15.27 13.41 -2.01
C ARG A 185 -13.80 13.57 -2.37
N LYS A 186 -12.95 12.58 -2.11
CA LYS A 186 -11.49 12.61 -2.33
C LYS A 186 -10.79 13.75 -1.58
N GLU A 187 -11.36 14.15 -0.43
CA GLU A 187 -10.82 15.18 0.43
C GLU A 187 -9.85 14.58 1.46
N LYS A 188 -8.92 15.40 1.97
CA LYS A 188 -7.99 14.95 3.00
C LYS A 188 -8.74 14.75 4.33
N VAL A 189 -8.62 13.56 4.91
CA VAL A 189 -9.16 13.26 6.24
C VAL A 189 -8.25 13.90 7.29
N THR A 190 -8.76 14.93 7.95
CA THR A 190 -8.13 15.64 9.07
C THR A 190 -9.15 15.82 10.17
N ARG A 191 -8.70 16.21 11.37
CA ARG A 191 -9.60 16.50 12.49
C ARG A 191 -10.61 17.60 12.13
N GLU A 192 -10.15 18.63 11.44
CA GLU A 192 -10.99 19.77 11.03
C GLU A 192 -12.02 19.32 9.99
N SER A 193 -11.64 18.50 9.02
CA SER A 193 -12.59 17.99 8.03
C SER A 193 -13.60 17.02 8.64
N ILE A 194 -13.21 16.19 9.60
CA ILE A 194 -14.13 15.33 10.38
C ILE A 194 -15.09 16.18 11.22
N ALA A 195 -14.60 17.20 11.94
CA ALA A 195 -15.46 18.08 12.74
C ALA A 195 -16.46 18.85 11.86
N SER A 196 -16.01 19.32 10.68
CA SER A 196 -16.86 19.97 9.69
C SER A 196 -17.93 19.02 9.15
N GLU A 197 -17.57 17.78 8.87
CA GLU A 197 -18.52 16.78 8.36
C GLU A 197 -19.54 16.35 9.42
N LEU A 198 -19.11 16.13 10.67
CA LEU A 198 -20.02 15.88 11.79
C LEU A 198 -21.05 17.01 11.94
N LYS A 199 -20.60 18.26 11.77
CA LYS A 199 -21.48 19.43 11.81
C LYS A 199 -22.44 19.46 10.62
N SER A 200 -21.96 19.15 9.42
CA SER A 200 -22.81 19.05 8.21
C SER A 200 -23.92 18.02 8.40
N LEU A 201 -23.58 16.81 8.87
CA LEU A 201 -24.53 15.73 9.15
C LEU A 201 -25.57 16.14 10.20
N PHE A 202 -25.16 16.87 11.24
CA PHE A 202 -26.08 17.40 12.24
C PHE A 202 -26.99 18.50 11.70
N ASP A 203 -26.43 19.47 10.97
CA ASP A 203 -27.18 20.59 10.39
C ASP A 203 -28.19 20.10 9.34
N ASN A 204 -27.87 19.03 8.61
CA ASN A 204 -28.75 18.37 7.63
C ASN A 204 -29.75 17.38 8.26
N LYS A 205 -29.73 17.19 9.59
CA LYS A 205 -30.57 16.22 10.32
C LYS A 205 -30.35 14.75 9.94
N GLU A 206 -29.18 14.44 9.38
CA GLU A 206 -28.72 13.08 9.11
C GLU A 206 -28.12 12.41 10.36
N MET A 207 -27.90 13.20 11.41
CA MET A 207 -27.37 12.77 12.69
C MET A 207 -28.12 13.43 13.86
N GLY A 208 -28.39 12.67 14.92
CA GLY A 208 -29.01 13.18 16.14
C GLY A 208 -28.03 13.98 17.03
N GLU A 209 -28.56 14.88 17.85
CA GLU A 209 -27.76 15.73 18.76
C GLU A 209 -26.85 14.92 19.69
N ARG A 210 -27.33 13.77 20.16
CA ARG A 210 -26.56 12.86 21.03
C ARG A 210 -25.35 12.28 20.30
N GLU A 211 -25.53 11.88 19.05
CA GLU A 211 -24.48 11.29 18.20
C GLU A 211 -23.45 12.35 17.81
N TYR A 212 -23.91 13.55 17.48
CA TYR A 212 -23.04 14.70 17.19
C TYR A 212 -22.15 15.07 18.38
N LYS A 213 -22.75 15.24 19.57
CA LYS A 213 -22.01 15.55 20.80
C LYS A 213 -21.04 14.42 21.17
N HIS A 214 -21.43 13.17 20.96
CA HIS A 214 -20.57 12.02 21.21
C HIS A 214 -19.39 11.98 20.22
N GLY A 215 -19.63 12.16 18.93
CA GLY A 215 -18.60 12.24 17.89
C GLY A 215 -17.56 13.33 18.18
N LEU A 216 -18.00 14.53 18.55
CA LEU A 216 -17.10 15.61 18.94
C LEU A 216 -16.29 15.31 20.21
N LYS A 217 -16.92 14.68 21.21
CA LYS A 217 -16.24 14.31 22.45
C LYS A 217 -15.13 13.29 22.20
N GLU A 218 -15.40 12.27 21.40
CA GLU A 218 -14.39 11.27 21.04
C GLU A 218 -13.30 11.90 20.18
N LEU A 219 -13.65 12.77 19.23
CA LEU A 219 -12.68 13.55 18.44
C LEU A 219 -11.75 14.45 19.30
N ASP A 220 -12.25 14.97 20.43
CA ASP A 220 -11.48 15.87 21.29
C ASP A 220 -10.55 15.16 22.29
N LYS A 221 -10.94 13.98 22.78
CA LYS A 221 -10.06 13.14 23.63
C LYS A 221 -8.74 12.76 22.94
N MET A 222 -8.73 12.77 21.61
CA MET A 222 -7.57 12.44 20.78
C MET A 222 -6.41 13.45 20.87
N ASN A 223 -6.58 14.63 21.48
CA ASN A 223 -5.49 15.60 21.70
C ASN A 223 -4.63 15.33 22.94
N LYS A 224 -5.01 14.40 23.82
CA LYS A 224 -4.38 14.22 25.15
C LYS A 224 -3.54 12.96 25.32
N GLY A 225 -3.38 12.15 24.27
CA GLY A 225 -2.45 11.04 24.22
C GLY A 225 -1.26 11.38 23.35
N GLY A 226 -0.25 12.02 23.95
CA GLY A 226 1.11 12.12 23.40
C GLY A 226 2.00 11.05 23.98
#